data_AF-A0A7T3RBF7-F1
#
_entry.id   AF-A0A7T3RBF7-F1
#
_cell.length_a   1.000
_cell.length_b   1.000
_cell.length_c   1.000
_cell.angle_alpha   90.00
_cell.angle_beta   90.00
_cell.angle_gamma   90.00
#
_symmetry.space_group_name_H-M   'P 1'
#
loop_
_entity.id
_entity.type
_entity.pdbx_description
1 polymer ?
#
loop_
_entity_poly.entity_id
_entity_poly.type
_entity_poly.pdbx_seq_one_letter_code
_entity_poly.pdbx_strand_id
1 'polypeptide(L)' 'MKKTLFFNPQQLTITRGGKRSGQGRPKGSQTASKSKTGYNTGRIVISCLESEVEEIKKLAAASGKSVSRFIIDSILN' A
#
# COMPACT_ATOMS: atom_id res chain seq x y z
N MET A 1 34.88 -38.42 -55.80
CA MET A 1 35.30 -37.69 -54.59
C MET A 1 34.05 -37.13 -53.91
N LYS A 2 33.55 -37.78 -52.86
CA LYS A 2 32.30 -37.37 -52.16
C LYS A 2 32.68 -36.42 -51.03
N LYS A 3 32.22 -35.16 -51.11
CA LYS A 3 32.46 -34.12 -50.11
C LYS A 3 31.44 -34.30 -48.98
N THR A 4 31.79 -35.08 -47.96
CA THR A 4 31.01 -35.17 -46.72
C THR A 4 31.17 -33.87 -45.95
N LEU A 5 30.14 -33.03 -45.99
CA LEU A 5 30.01 -31.86 -45.14
C LEU A 5 29.75 -32.35 -43.71
N PHE A 6 30.78 -32.26 -42.86
CA PHE A 6 30.63 -32.43 -41.42
C PHE A 6 29.79 -31.27 -40.87
N PHE A 7 28.56 -31.58 -40.45
CA PHE A 7 27.72 -30.65 -39.71
C PHE A 7 28.25 -30.59 -38.27
N ASN A 8 28.88 -29.47 -37.89
CA ASN A 8 29.39 -29.23 -36.55
C ASN A 8 28.26 -28.61 -35.69
N PRO A 9 27.73 -29.31 -34.66
CA PRO A 9 26.55 -28.84 -33.92
C PRO A 9 26.86 -27.80 -32.85
N GLN A 10 28.09 -27.27 -32.76
CA GLN A 10 28.45 -26.28 -31.75
C GLN A 10 28.42 -24.87 -32.32
N GLN A 11 27.23 -24.24 -32.35
CA GLN A 11 27.04 -22.79 -32.14
C GLN A 11 25.55 -22.40 -32.35
N LEU A 12 24.72 -22.72 -31.36
CA LEU A 12 23.50 -21.95 -31.12
C LEU A 12 23.58 -21.42 -29.69
N THR A 13 24.41 -20.41 -29.49
CA THR A 13 24.35 -19.61 -28.26
C THR A 13 23.06 -18.82 -28.30
N ILE A 14 22.03 -19.34 -27.64
CA ILE A 14 20.83 -18.58 -27.32
C ILE A 14 21.30 -17.40 -26.45
N THR A 15 21.43 -16.22 -27.06
CA THR A 15 21.81 -15.00 -26.37
C THR A 15 20.64 -14.59 -25.47
N ARG A 16 20.55 -15.22 -24.29
CA ARG A 16 19.67 -14.76 -23.22
C ARG A 16 20.19 -13.39 -22.81
N GLY A 17 19.39 -12.34 -23.05
CA GLY A 17 19.75 -10.96 -22.72
C GLY A 17 20.36 -10.90 -21.32
N GLY A 18 21.58 -10.37 -21.22
CA GLY A 18 22.34 -10.36 -19.97
C GLY A 18 21.53 -9.68 -18.86
N LYS A 19 21.37 -10.36 -17.72
CA LYS A 19 20.86 -9.73 -16.50
C LYS A 19 21.78 -8.55 -16.18
N ARG A 20 21.30 -7.33 -16.38
CA ARG A 20 21.97 -6.14 -15.86
C ARG A 20 21.96 -6.26 -14.33
N SER A 21 23.12 -6.12 -13.69
CA SER A 21 23.20 -5.97 -12.24
C SER A 21 22.27 -4.83 -11.82
N GLY A 22 21.39 -5.10 -10.85
CA GLY A 22 20.37 -4.15 -10.38
C GLY A 22 19.03 -4.15 -11.13
N GLN A 23 18.84 -4.95 -12.19
CA GLN A 23 17.53 -5.05 -12.84
C GLN A 23 16.74 -6.26 -12.35
N GLY A 24 15.94 -6.01 -11.32
CA GLY A 24 14.97 -6.94 -10.79
C GLY A 24 14.50 -6.50 -9.41
N ARG A 25 13.20 -6.47 -9.19
CA ARG A 25 12.62 -6.31 -7.87
C ARG A 25 12.87 -7.60 -7.07
N PRO A 26 13.30 -7.55 -5.79
CA PRO A 26 13.53 -8.78 -5.03
C PRO A 26 12.26 -9.64 -5.03
N LYS A 27 12.42 -10.95 -5.23
CA LYS A 27 11.30 -11.90 -5.25
C LYS A 27 10.61 -11.83 -3.88
N GLY A 28 9.34 -11.42 -3.85
CA GLY A 28 8.61 -11.16 -2.60
C GLY A 28 8.58 -9.69 -2.16
N SER A 29 9.16 -8.77 -2.94
CA SER A 29 8.92 -7.34 -2.75
C SER A 29 7.50 -7.00 -3.16
N GLN A 30 6.58 -7.24 -2.24
CA GLN A 30 5.37 -6.44 -2.17
C GLN A 30 5.88 -5.03 -1.90
N THR A 31 5.47 -4.04 -2.69
CA THR A 31 5.49 -2.69 -2.15
C THR A 31 4.40 -2.77 -1.11
N ALA A 32 4.78 -3.10 0.12
CA ALA A 32 4.07 -2.63 1.28
C ALA A 32 4.27 -1.11 1.32
N SER A 33 3.72 -0.42 0.31
CA SER A 33 3.20 0.93 0.51
C SER A 33 1.78 0.81 1.07
N LYS A 34 1.58 -0.16 1.97
CA LYS A 34 0.52 -0.12 2.95
C LYS A 34 1.25 0.12 4.26
N SER A 35 1.24 1.40 4.63
CA SER A 35 1.45 1.96 5.96
C SER A 35 1.93 0.94 6.99
N LYS A 36 3.12 1.18 7.54
CA LYS A 36 3.70 0.45 8.68
C LYS A 36 2.88 0.61 9.99
N THR A 37 1.69 1.22 9.92
CA THR A 37 0.68 1.27 10.97
C THR A 37 -0.66 0.87 10.37
N GLY A 38 -1.17 -0.30 10.74
CA GLY A 38 -2.33 -0.97 10.14
C GLY A 38 -3.70 -0.33 10.40
N TYR A 39 -3.78 1.00 10.55
CA TYR A 39 -5.05 1.69 10.61
C TYR A 39 -5.45 2.10 9.19
N ASN A 40 -6.62 1.63 8.72
CA ASN A 40 -7.25 2.23 7.55
C ASN A 40 -7.61 3.68 7.93
N THR A 41 -6.79 4.64 7.52
CA THR A 41 -7.01 6.06 7.77
C THR A 41 -8.11 6.58 6.85
N GLY A 42 -9.37 6.30 7.20
CA GLY A 42 -10.52 6.98 6.62
C GLY A 42 -10.70 8.34 7.28
N ARG A 43 -10.77 9.42 6.47
CA ARG A 43 -11.16 10.74 6.96
C ARG A 43 -12.67 10.88 6.83
N ILE A 44 -13.34 11.20 7.93
CA ILE A 44 -14.76 11.56 7.95
C ILE A 44 -14.85 13.06 8.20
N VAL A 45 -15.62 13.76 7.37
CA VAL A 45 -15.94 15.18 7.54
C VAL A 45 -17.42 15.26 7.86
N ILE A 46 -17.77 15.90 8.96
CA ILE A 46 -19.14 16.07 9.44
C ILE A 46 -19.44 17.57 9.42
N SER A 47 -20.45 17.97 8.65
CA SER A 47 -20.99 19.33 8.66
C SER A 47 -22.11 19.42 9.69
N CYS A 48 -22.07 20.43 10.54
CA CYS A 48 -23.09 20.75 11.53
C CYS A 48 -23.18 22.27 11.71
N LEU A 49 -24.27 22.74 12.30
CA LEU A 49 -24.46 24.15 12.64
C LEU A 49 -23.50 24.56 13.77
N GLU A 50 -23.19 25.85 13.88
CA GLU A 50 -22.29 26.35 14.94
C GLU A 50 -22.83 26.08 16.34
N SER A 51 -24.15 26.20 16.54
CA SER A 51 -24.80 25.89 17.83
C SER A 51 -24.58 24.44 18.24
N GLU A 52 -24.67 23.50 17.29
CA GLU A 52 -24.46 22.08 17.54
C GLU A 52 -22.99 21.77 17.88
N VAL A 53 -22.05 22.46 17.24
CA VAL A 53 -20.61 22.32 17.55
C VAL A 53 -20.32 22.68 19.00
N GLU A 54 -20.93 23.75 19.52
CA GLU A 54 -20.74 24.16 20.91
C GLU A 54 -21.31 23.14 21.89
N GLU A 55 -22.50 22.62 21.61
CA GLU A 55 -23.13 21.57 22.43
C GLU A 55 -22.28 20.28 22.45
N ILE A 56 -21.82 19.83 21.28
CA ILE A 56 -20.95 18.66 21.15
C ILE A 56 -19.67 18.84 21.95
N LYS A 57 -19.06 20.03 21.94
CA LYS A 57 -17.87 20.33 22.74
C LYS A 57 -18.15 20.26 24.23
N LYS A 58 -19.28 20.80 24.69
CA LYS A 58 -19.69 20.74 26.11
C LYS A 58 -19.93 19.29 26.55
N LEU A 59 -20.63 18.49 25.75
CA LEU A 59 -20.88 17.08 26.02
C LEU A 59 -19.59 16.24 26.03
N ALA A 60 -18.69 16.49 25.08
CA ALA A 60 -17.39 15.84 25.03
C ALA A 60 -16.55 16.17 26.29
N ALA A 61 -16.51 17.44 26.69
CA ALA A 61 -15.83 17.88 27.91
C ALA A 61 -16.42 17.24 29.18
N ALA A 62 -17.75 17.19 29.29
CA ALA A 62 -18.43 16.52 30.40
C ALA A 62 -18.12 15.02 30.48
N SER A 63 -17.92 14.36 29.32
CA SER A 63 -17.51 12.96 29.25
C SER A 63 -16.02 12.71 29.50
N GLY A 64 -15.20 13.77 29.62
CA GLY A 64 -13.75 13.68 29.77
C GLY A 64 -13.01 13.16 28.53
N LYS A 65 -13.66 13.20 27.35
CA LYS A 65 -13.11 12.67 26.09
C LYS A 65 -12.84 13.80 25.10
N SER A 66 -11.92 13.54 24.17
CA SER A 66 -11.78 14.40 23.00
C SER A 66 -13.02 14.30 22.10
N VAL A 67 -13.35 15.37 21.39
CA VAL A 67 -14.53 15.44 20.51
C VAL A 67 -14.55 14.28 19.51
N SER A 68 -13.42 13.98 18.86
CA SER A 68 -13.33 12.87 17.91
C SER A 68 -13.60 11.53 18.57
N ARG A 69 -13.07 11.29 19.78
CA ARG A 69 -13.28 10.03 20.50
C ARG A 69 -14.71 9.89 20.98
N PHE A 70 -15.31 10.98 21.43
CA PHE A 70 -16.72 11.07 21.84
C PHE A 70 -17.66 10.70 20.69
N ILE A 71 -17.46 11.28 19.50
CA ILE A 71 -18.28 10.99 18.31
C ILE A 71 -18.16 9.51 17.90
N ILE A 72 -16.94 8.97 17.90
CA ILE A 72 -16.72 7.55 17.56
C ILE A 72 -17.42 6.63 18.56
N ASP A 73 -17.32 6.92 19.87
CA ASP A 73 -18.02 6.14 20.90
C ASP A 73 -19.54 6.22 20.78
N SER A 74 -20.09 7.37 20.37
CA SER A 74 -21.55 7.51 20.21
C SER A 74 -22.10 6.76 18.99
N ILE A 75 -21.29 6.46 17.99
CA ILE A 75 -21.73 5.78 16.76
C ILE A 75 -21.58 4.26 16.89
N LEU A 76 -20.57 3.80 17.64
CA LEU A 76 -20.21 2.38 17.71
C LEU A 76 -20.83 1.63 18.90
N ASN A 77 -21.44 2.34 19.86
CA ASN A 77 -22.18 1.74 20.98
C ASN A 77 -23.69 1.87 20.73
#